data_AF-A0A9D5DN36-F1
#
_entry.id   AF-A0A9D5DN36-F1
#
_cell.length_a   1.000
_cell.length_b   1.000
_cell.length_c   1.000
_cell.angle_alpha   90.00
_cell.angle_beta   90.00
_cell.angle_gamma   90.00
#
_symmetry.space_group_name_H-M   'P 1'
#
loop_
_entity.id
_entity.type
_entity.pdbx_description
1 polymer ?
#
loop_
_entity_poly.entity_id
_entity_poly.type
_entity_poly.pdbx_seq_one_letter_code
_entity_poly.pdbx_strand_id
1 'polypeptide(L)'
;MKSIFKYNLKLVLTQNLELPEGAKVLSVANQKDQLVLWAIVDPKVKEMDDYTVVIGTTGDPLLDTASYMDFIGTVMFDNDTFVAHVFCEKL
;
A
#
# COMPACT_ATOMS: atom_id res chain seq x y z
N MET A 1 -10.97 13.75 15.16
CA MET A 1 -11.87 13.37 14.04
C MET A 1 -10.99 12.70 13.03
N LYS A 2 -11.31 11.46 12.65
CA LYS A 2 -10.50 10.72 11.68
C LYS A 2 -10.74 11.25 10.26
N SER A 3 -9.72 11.15 9.42
CA SER A 3 -9.73 11.58 8.02
C SER A 3 -9.15 10.48 7.13
N ILE A 4 -9.49 10.47 5.85
CA ILE A 4 -8.85 9.58 4.87
C ILE A 4 -7.71 10.33 4.22
N PHE A 5 -6.48 9.85 4.43
CA PHE A 5 -5.28 10.38 3.80
C PHE A 5 -4.84 9.45 2.68
N LYS A 6 -4.10 10.02 1.72
CA LYS A 6 -3.55 9.29 0.58
C LYS A 6 -2.04 9.31 0.60
N TYR A 7 -1.44 8.21 0.19
CA TYR A 7 0.00 7.97 0.22
C TYR A 7 0.43 7.41 -1.13
N ASN A 8 1.37 8.09 -1.76
CA ASN A 8 1.90 7.66 -3.05
C ASN A 8 2.93 6.55 -2.82
N LEU A 9 2.73 5.41 -3.48
CA LEU A 9 3.65 4.29 -3.44
C LEU A 9 4.53 4.29 -4.69
N LYS A 10 5.77 3.82 -4.53
CA LYS A 10 6.66 3.53 -5.66
C LYS A 10 6.39 2.11 -6.16
N LEU A 11 6.44 1.89 -7.47
CA LEU A 11 6.37 0.55 -8.07
C LEU A 11 7.72 -0.18 -7.90
N VAL A 12 8.00 -0.61 -6.68
CA VAL A 12 9.19 -1.40 -6.29
C VAL A 12 8.74 -2.57 -5.43
N LEU A 13 9.50 -3.68 -5.45
CA LEU A 13 9.13 -4.92 -4.76
C LEU A 13 8.79 -4.72 -3.28
N THR A 14 9.57 -3.91 -2.57
CA THR A 14 9.36 -3.62 -1.14
C THR A 14 9.64 -2.16 -0.84
N GLN A 15 8.83 -1.57 0.03
CA GLN A 15 9.08 -0.24 0.58
C GLN A 15 8.48 -0.11 1.98
N ASN A 16 9.05 0.81 2.75
CA ASN A 16 8.49 1.20 4.04
C ASN A 16 7.52 2.36 3.85
N LEU A 17 6.47 2.38 4.67
CA LEU A 17 5.47 3.43 4.72
C LEU A 17 5.20 3.77 6.19
N GLU A 18 5.37 5.03 6.57
CA GLU A 18 4.99 5.51 7.89
C GLU A 18 3.55 6.01 7.88
N LEU A 19 2.71 5.51 8.79
CA LEU A 19 1.34 5.99 9.00
C LEU A 19 1.17 6.45 10.46
N PRO A 20 0.32 7.45 10.74
CA PRO A 20 0.01 7.83 12.12
C PRO A 20 -0.47 6.62 12.94
N GLU A 21 -0.06 6.55 14.21
CA GLU A 21 -0.40 5.42 15.08
C GLU A 21 -1.91 5.13 15.08
N GLY A 22 -2.25 3.84 14.90
CA GLY A 22 -3.65 3.40 14.84
C GLY A 22 -4.36 3.73 13.52
N ALA A 23 -3.59 4.03 12.46
CA ALA A 23 -4.10 4.10 11.10
C ALA A 23 -4.73 2.77 10.66
N LYS A 24 -5.75 2.88 9.81
CA LYS A 24 -6.39 1.72 9.16
C LYS A 24 -6.22 1.84 7.66
N VAL A 25 -5.40 0.98 7.07
CA VAL A 25 -5.26 0.84 5.61
C VAL A 25 -6.61 0.40 5.03
N LEU A 26 -7.01 1.02 3.92
CA LEU A 26 -8.27 0.73 3.24
C LEU A 26 -8.06 -0.08 1.96
N SER A 27 -7.35 0.51 1.00
CA SER A 27 -7.13 -0.07 -0.32
C SER A 27 -6.05 0.70 -1.08
N VAL A 28 -5.67 0.14 -2.22
CA VAL A 28 -4.85 0.79 -3.24
C VAL A 28 -5.59 0.91 -4.58
N ALA A 29 -5.21 1.88 -5.39
CA ALA A 29 -5.67 2.00 -6.77
C ALA A 29 -4.70 2.87 -7.60
N ASN A 30 -4.91 2.87 -8.92
CA ASN A 30 -4.28 3.80 -9.83
C ASN A 30 -5.07 5.12 -9.79
N GLN A 31 -4.41 6.21 -9.43
CA GLN A 31 -4.97 7.55 -9.55
C GLN A 31 -4.02 8.42 -10.38
N LYS A 32 -4.43 8.73 -11.62
CA LYS A 32 -3.64 9.53 -12.57
C LYS A 32 -2.25 8.94 -12.82
N ASP A 33 -2.22 7.65 -13.11
CA ASP A 33 -1.01 6.89 -13.41
C ASP A 33 -0.02 6.79 -12.24
N GLN A 34 -0.59 6.73 -11.02
CA GLN A 34 0.17 6.63 -9.79
C GLN A 34 -0.46 5.60 -8.87
N LEU A 35 0.36 4.69 -8.31
CA LEU A 35 -0.08 3.78 -7.26
C LEU A 35 -0.33 4.59 -5.98
N VAL A 36 -1.57 4.61 -5.53
CA VAL A 36 -1.98 5.35 -4.32
C VAL A 36 -2.62 4.41 -3.32
N LEU A 37 -2.18 4.51 -2.08
CA LEU A 37 -2.78 3.87 -0.90
C LEU A 37 -3.64 4.88 -0.14
N TRP A 38 -4.81 4.46 0.33
CA TRP A 38 -5.62 5.25 1.25
C TRP A 38 -5.71 4.60 2.63
N ALA A 39 -5.66 5.43 3.67
CA ALA A 39 -5.83 4.99 5.06
C ALA A 39 -6.69 5.98 5.86
N ILE A 40 -7.46 5.45 6.81
CA ILE A 40 -8.12 6.25 7.84
C ILE A 40 -7.09 6.56 8.91
N VAL A 41 -6.88 7.84 9.21
CA VAL A 41 -5.90 8.32 10.20
C VAL A 41 -6.55 9.31 11.17
N ASP A 42 -6.00 9.46 12.38
CA ASP A 42 -6.26 10.63 13.21
C ASP A 42 -5.13 11.65 13.00
N PRO A 43 -5.37 12.80 12.34
CA PRO A 43 -4.31 13.76 12.01
C PRO A 43 -3.73 14.48 13.23
N LYS A 44 -4.28 14.27 14.44
CA LYS A 44 -3.72 14.81 15.68
C LYS A 44 -2.63 13.92 16.29
N VAL A 45 -2.56 12.66 15.90
CA VAL A 45 -1.52 11.71 16.33
C VAL A 45 -0.23 12.05 15.60
N LYS A 46 0.87 12.13 16.34
CA LYS A 46 2.20 12.49 15.79
C LYS A 46 3.15 11.30 15.76
N GLU A 47 2.87 10.32 16.60
CA GLU A 47 3.50 9.02 16.63
C GLU A 47 3.20 8.30 15.30
N MET A 48 4.23 7.67 14.76
CA MET A 48 4.16 6.98 13.47
C MET A 48 4.45 5.49 13.70
N ASP A 49 3.65 4.66 13.06
CA ASP A 49 3.87 3.23 12.92
C ASP A 49 4.53 2.95 11.57
N ASP A 50 5.52 2.08 11.55
CA ASP A 50 6.13 1.59 10.31
C ASP A 50 5.29 0.46 9.70
N TYR A 51 5.07 0.53 8.40
CA TYR A 51 4.44 -0.52 7.61
C TYR A 51 5.40 -0.97 6.52
N THR A 52 5.43 -2.28 6.26
CA THR A 52 6.06 -2.85 5.07
C THR A 52 5.00 -3.04 4.00
N VAL A 53 5.27 -2.52 2.80
CA VAL A 53 4.45 -2.73 1.61
C VAL A 53 5.23 -3.58 0.63
N VAL A 54 4.62 -4.67 0.17
CA VAL A 54 5.17 -5.54 -0.88
C VAL A 54 4.31 -5.45 -2.13
N ILE A 55 4.94 -5.29 -3.28
CA ILE A 55 4.29 -5.18 -4.58
C ILE A 55 4.80 -6.30 -5.48
N GLY A 56 3.90 -7.17 -5.92
CA GLY A 56 4.18 -8.23 -6.88
C GLY A 56 3.53 -7.95 -8.23
N THR A 57 4.25 -8.18 -9.32
CA THR A 57 3.75 -8.12 -10.69
C THR A 57 3.38 -9.51 -11.20
N THR A 58 2.45 -9.58 -12.16
CA THR A 58 2.03 -10.86 -12.72
C THR A 58 3.19 -11.56 -13.43
N GLY A 59 3.52 -12.78 -12.99
CA GLY A 59 4.54 -13.63 -13.60
C GLY A 59 5.96 -13.48 -13.02
N ASP A 60 6.17 -12.50 -12.14
CA ASP A 60 7.45 -12.29 -11.48
C ASP A 60 7.52 -12.98 -10.11
N PRO A 61 8.72 -13.35 -9.63
CA PRO A 61 8.90 -13.85 -8.27
C PRO A 61 8.42 -12.82 -7.23
N LEU A 62 7.79 -13.33 -6.17
CA LEU A 62 7.34 -12.56 -5.02
C LEU A 62 8.10 -13.00 -3.77
N LEU A 63 8.17 -12.14 -2.76
CA LEU A 63 8.68 -12.53 -1.44
C LEU A 63 7.72 -13.51 -0.77
N ASP A 64 8.23 -14.61 -0.22
CA ASP A 64 7.44 -15.61 0.50
C ASP A 64 6.63 -14.98 1.65
N THR A 65 7.19 -13.95 2.30
CA THR A 65 6.53 -13.20 3.38
C THR A 65 5.23 -12.55 2.95
N ALA A 66 5.08 -12.17 1.67
CA ALA A 66 3.87 -11.54 1.16
C ALA A 66 2.62 -12.44 1.31
N SER A 67 2.81 -13.76 1.35
CA SER A 67 1.71 -14.72 1.54
C SER A 67 1.04 -14.64 2.92
N TYR A 68 1.71 -14.02 3.89
CA TYR A 68 1.21 -13.84 5.27
C TYR A 68 0.76 -12.40 5.57
N MET A 69 1.00 -11.47 4.64
CA MET A 69 0.64 -10.06 4.78
C MET A 69 -0.82 -9.80 4.36
N ASP A 70 -1.38 -8.66 4.79
CA ASP A 70 -2.72 -8.26 4.36
C ASP A 70 -2.70 -7.86 2.88
N PHE A 71 -3.51 -8.53 2.07
CA PHE A 71 -3.74 -8.12 0.69
C PHE A 71 -4.67 -6.89 0.65
N ILE A 72 -4.20 -5.80 0.03
CA ILE A 72 -4.93 -4.52 0.04
C ILE A 72 -5.40 -4.07 -1.36
N GLY A 73 -5.07 -4.82 -2.41
CA GLY A 73 -5.68 -4.64 -3.72
C GLY A 73 -4.81 -5.04 -4.92
N THR A 74 -5.49 -5.16 -6.06
CA THR A 74 -4.86 -5.27 -7.38
C THR A 74 -5.00 -3.94 -8.09
N VAL A 75 -3.92 -3.47 -8.71
CA VAL A 75 -3.88 -2.20 -9.42
C VAL A 75 -3.39 -2.44 -10.84
N MET A 76 -4.12 -1.87 -11.79
CA MET A 76 -3.85 -1.98 -13.22
C MET A 76 -3.39 -0.63 -13.77
N PHE A 77 -2.39 -0.67 -14.63
CA PHE A 77 -1.77 0.48 -15.31
C PHE A 77 -1.71 0.20 -16.81
N ASP A 78 -1.42 1.25 -17.60
CA ASP A 78 -1.18 1.15 -19.03
C ASP A 78 -2.28 0.38 -19.79
N ASN A 79 -3.54 0.82 -19.63
CA ASN A 79 -4.72 0.13 -20.19
C ASN A 79 -4.75 -1.36 -19.85
N ASP A 80 -4.54 -1.68 -18.58
CA ASP A 80 -4.58 -3.01 -17.99
C ASP A 80 -3.49 -3.99 -18.48
N THR A 81 -2.43 -3.47 -19.12
CA THR A 81 -1.29 -4.30 -19.57
C THR A 81 -0.27 -4.55 -18.46
N PHE A 82 -0.23 -3.68 -17.44
CA PHE A 82 0.61 -3.84 -16.27
C PHE A 82 -0.25 -4.03 -15.02
N VAL A 83 -0.08 -5.16 -14.34
CA VAL A 83 -0.88 -5.55 -13.17
C VAL A 83 0.02 -5.74 -11.96
N ALA A 84 -0.30 -5.04 -10.88
CA ALA A 84 0.41 -5.10 -9.61
C ALA A 84 -0.54 -5.54 -8.48
N HIS A 85 -0.11 -6.48 -7.66
CA HIS A 85 -0.78 -6.94 -6.44
C HIS A 85 -0.04 -6.37 -5.24
N VAL A 86 -0.77 -5.72 -4.33
CA VAL A 86 -0.18 -5.00 -3.20
C VAL A 86 -0.58 -5.64 -1.88
N PHE A 87 0.42 -5.89 -1.05
CA PHE A 87 0.31 -6.42 0.30
C PHE A 87 0.91 -5.43 1.29
N CYS A 88 0.38 -5.40 2.51
CA CYS A 88 0.83 -4.49 3.54
C CYS A 88 0.78 -5.16 4.91
N GLU A 89 1.74 -4.85 5.77
CA GLU A 89 1.78 -5.33 7.15
C GLU A 89 2.37 -4.23 8.04
N LYS A 90 1.82 -4.08 9.25
CA LYS A 90 2.39 -3.20 10.29
C LYS A 90 3.55 -3.94 10.97
N LEU A 91 4.69 -3.27 11.15
CA LEU A 91 5.85 -3.81 11.88
C LEU A 91 5.67 -3.81 13.40
#